data_AF-A0A803SQ08-F1
#
_entry.id   AF-A0A803SQ08-F1
#
_cell.length_a   1.000
_cell.length_b   1.000
_cell.length_c   1.000
_cell.angle_alpha   90.00
_cell.angle_beta   90.00
_cell.angle_gamma   90.00
#
_symmetry.space_group_name_H-M   'P 1'
#
loop_
_entity.id
_entity.type
_entity.pdbx_description
1 polymer ?
#
loop_
_entity_poly.entity_id
_entity_poly.type
_entity_poly.pdbx_seq_one_letter_code
_entity_poly.pdbx_strand_id
1 'polypeptide(L)'
;MAKEEKKPFSQTMTEWRHFIYNPNSGEFLGRTAKSWGLILLFYLVFYGFLAALFTFTMWVMLQTLSSDIPKYRDRIASPGLMISPKPENALEFSLNKNDSRSYRSYVESLHKFLGAYNESKQTRNIPCPKGKLFEQTSSNKSACQFSRTILGPCSGLKDENYGYGQGTPCVVIKMNRVSENNFQISLKLSILQLFSKPAIGLSGICSGRSALGLLSVFLIKDSKVCS
;
A
#
# COMPACT_ATOMS: atom_id res chain seq x y z
N MET A 1 -56.06 35.99 -11.19
CA MET A 1 -55.30 34.73 -11.21
C MET A 1 -55.56 34.05 -12.55
N ALA A 2 -54.63 34.14 -13.49
CA ALA A 2 -54.76 33.44 -14.78
C ALA A 2 -54.34 31.97 -14.60
N LYS A 3 -55.22 31.04 -14.96
CA LYS A 3 -54.91 29.60 -15.03
C LYS A 3 -53.92 29.41 -16.19
N GLU A 4 -52.70 28.94 -15.90
CA GLU A 4 -51.84 28.40 -16.94
C GLU A 4 -52.41 27.06 -17.41
N GLU A 5 -52.95 27.02 -18.63
CA GLU A 5 -53.27 25.77 -19.31
C GLU A 5 -51.94 25.09 -19.70
N LYS A 6 -51.65 23.96 -19.06
CA LYS A 6 -50.50 23.11 -19.42
C LYS A 6 -50.77 22.52 -20.80
N LYS A 7 -49.96 22.92 -21.80
CA LYS A 7 -49.96 22.32 -23.14
C LYS A 7 -49.93 20.78 -23.02
N PRO A 8 -50.71 20.04 -23.82
CA PRO A 8 -50.73 18.58 -23.78
C PRO A 8 -49.34 18.02 -24.10
N PHE A 9 -48.90 17.03 -23.32
CA PHE A 9 -47.56 16.41 -23.40
C PHE A 9 -47.19 15.97 -24.83
N SER A 10 -48.17 15.56 -25.64
CA SER A 10 -47.98 15.23 -27.05
C SER A 10 -47.51 16.41 -27.90
N GLN A 11 -48.09 17.61 -27.71
CA GLN A 11 -47.66 18.83 -28.40
C GLN A 11 -46.26 19.25 -27.96
N THR A 12 -45.96 19.13 -26.66
CA THR A 12 -44.60 19.40 -26.15
C THR A 12 -43.56 18.44 -26.74
N MET A 13 -43.89 17.15 -26.90
CA MET A 13 -43.02 16.16 -27.53
C MET A 13 -42.81 16.43 -29.02
N THR A 14 -43.84 16.90 -29.74
CA THR A 14 -43.71 17.31 -31.14
C THR A 14 -42.85 18.56 -31.29
N GLU A 15 -43.01 19.56 -30.43
CA GLU A 15 -42.15 20.76 -30.37
C GLU A 15 -40.69 20.38 -30.05
N TRP A 16 -40.46 19.46 -29.10
CA TRP A 16 -39.13 18.94 -28.76
C TRP A 16 -38.49 18.17 -29.91
N ARG A 17 -39.25 17.33 -30.62
CA ARG A 17 -38.75 16.58 -31.77
C ARG A 17 -38.37 17.51 -32.92
N HIS A 18 -39.18 18.55 -33.16
CA HIS A 18 -38.91 19.57 -34.17
C HIS A 18 -37.71 20.46 -33.78
N PHE A 19 -37.48 20.68 -32.48
CA PHE A 19 -36.29 21.37 -31.97
C PHE A 19 -35.00 20.56 -32.17
N ILE A 20 -35.07 19.23 -31.99
CA ILE A 20 -33.91 18.33 -32.20
C ILE A 20 -33.60 18.18 -33.69
N TYR A 21 -34.63 18.00 -34.52
CA TYR A 21 -34.46 17.76 -35.95
C TYR A 21 -35.60 18.40 -36.74
N ASN A 22 -35.23 19.31 -37.64
CA ASN A 22 -36.17 19.92 -38.57
C ASN A 22 -36.16 19.14 -39.90
N PRO A 23 -37.19 18.32 -40.21
CA PRO A 23 -37.22 17.49 -41.42
C PRO A 23 -37.33 18.32 -42.71
N ASN A 24 -37.77 19.59 -42.65
CA ASN A 24 -37.94 20.44 -43.83
C ASN A 24 -36.62 21.08 -44.28
N SER A 25 -35.76 21.46 -43.34
CA SER A 25 -34.43 22.05 -43.62
C SER A 25 -33.28 21.04 -43.48
N GLY A 26 -33.52 19.87 -42.91
CA GLY A 26 -32.49 18.87 -42.60
C GLY A 26 -31.51 19.31 -41.51
N GLU A 27 -31.87 20.31 -40.71
CA GLU A 27 -31.03 20.85 -39.64
C GLU A 27 -31.19 20.01 -38.36
N PHE A 28 -30.05 19.73 -37.72
CA PHE A 28 -29.99 19.07 -36.42
C PHE A 28 -29.58 20.10 -35.37
N LEU A 29 -30.40 20.28 -34.33
CA LEU A 29 -30.20 21.29 -33.27
C LEU A 29 -29.89 22.69 -33.82
N GLY A 30 -30.57 23.09 -34.90
CA GLY A 30 -30.43 24.40 -35.52
C GLY A 30 -29.15 24.61 -36.36
N ARG A 31 -28.42 23.55 -36.73
CA ARG A 31 -27.31 23.64 -37.70
C ARG A 31 -27.42 22.59 -38.79
N THR A 32 -26.88 22.91 -39.96
CA THR A 32 -26.79 21.97 -41.09
C THR A 32 -25.78 20.86 -40.80
N ALA A 33 -25.98 19.67 -41.37
CA ALA A 33 -25.06 18.53 -41.22
C ALA A 33 -23.61 18.86 -41.63
N LYS A 34 -23.43 19.75 -42.62
CA LYS A 34 -22.11 20.25 -43.03
C LYS A 34 -21.42 21.06 -41.93
N SER A 35 -22.16 21.93 -41.23
CA SER A 35 -21.63 22.71 -40.10
C SER A 35 -21.25 21.77 -38.94
N TRP A 36 -22.09 20.79 -38.63
CA TRP A 36 -21.78 19.76 -37.64
C TRP A 36 -20.51 18.98 -37.96
N GLY A 37 -20.35 18.53 -39.21
CA GLY A 37 -19.12 17.86 -39.66
C GLY A 37 -17.87 18.72 -39.48
N LEU A 38 -17.94 20.01 -39.83
CA LEU A 38 -16.83 20.96 -39.64
C LEU A 38 -16.50 21.20 -38.17
N ILE A 39 -17.51 21.32 -37.30
CA ILE A 39 -17.32 21.52 -35.86
C ILE A 39 -16.67 20.29 -35.24
N LEU A 40 -17.18 19.09 -35.57
CA LEU A 40 -16.63 17.83 -35.07
C LEU A 40 -15.19 17.61 -35.55
N LEU A 41 -14.91 17.90 -36.82
CA LEU A 41 -13.56 17.84 -37.37
C LEU A 41 -12.61 18.82 -36.66
N PHE A 42 -13.05 20.06 -36.44
CA PHE A 42 -12.29 21.05 -35.69
C PHE A 42 -11.97 20.57 -34.27
N TYR A 43 -12.96 20.09 -33.52
CA TYR A 43 -12.74 19.58 -32.16
C TYR A 43 -11.87 18.33 -32.13
N LEU A 44 -11.99 17.43 -33.10
CA LEU A 44 -11.14 16.24 -33.21
C LEU A 44 -9.66 16.66 -33.37
N VAL A 45 -9.36 17.55 -34.30
CA VAL A 45 -7.99 18.04 -34.54
C VAL A 45 -7.48 18.84 -33.34
N PHE A 46 -8.31 19.74 -32.80
CA PHE A 46 -7.93 20.59 -31.67
C PHE A 46 -7.64 19.77 -30.40
N TYR A 47 -8.54 18.87 -30.00
CA TYR A 47 -8.31 18.01 -28.84
C TYR A 47 -7.22 16.97 -29.09
N GLY A 48 -7.05 16.51 -30.33
CA GLY A 48 -5.91 15.67 -30.72
C GLY A 48 -4.58 16.36 -30.48
N PHE A 49 -4.46 17.64 -30.89
CA PHE A 49 -3.27 18.44 -30.64
C PHE A 49 -3.03 18.71 -29.15
N LEU A 50 -4.07 19.05 -28.38
CA LEU A 50 -3.95 19.21 -26.92
C LEU A 50 -3.53 17.93 -26.22
N ALA A 51 -4.10 16.79 -26.62
CA ALA A 51 -3.72 15.48 -26.09
C ALA A 51 -2.25 15.16 -26.41
N ALA A 52 -1.79 15.46 -27.62
CA ALA A 52 -0.39 15.27 -28.02
C ALA A 52 0.58 16.15 -27.20
N LEU A 53 0.24 17.43 -26.94
CA LEU A 53 1.06 18.28 -26.07
C LEU A 53 1.08 17.78 -24.62
N PHE A 54 -0.06 17.32 -24.11
CA PHE A 54 -0.15 16.75 -22.75
C PHE A 54 0.68 15.47 -22.62
N THR A 55 0.56 14.54 -23.56
CA THR A 55 1.37 13.31 -23.54
C THR A 55 2.85 13.60 -23.72
N PHE A 56 3.22 14.55 -24.56
CA PHE A 56 4.62 14.98 -24.73
C PHE A 56 5.20 15.56 -23.43
N THR A 57 4.49 16.46 -22.76
CA THR A 57 4.96 17.03 -21.49
C THR A 57 5.05 15.99 -20.37
N MET A 58 4.09 15.06 -20.28
CA MET A 58 4.17 13.91 -19.38
C MET A 58 5.36 13.01 -19.70
N TRP A 59 5.63 12.74 -20.99
CA TRP A 59 6.76 11.91 -21.42
C TRP A 59 8.09 12.56 -21.05
N VAL A 60 8.28 13.86 -21.32
CA VAL A 60 9.50 14.60 -20.92
C VAL A 60 9.70 14.56 -19.42
N MET A 61 8.64 14.74 -18.62
CA MET A 61 8.72 14.64 -17.16
C MET A 61 9.21 13.25 -16.72
N LEU A 62 8.69 12.17 -17.32
CA LEU A 62 9.11 10.80 -17.02
C LEU A 62 10.59 10.55 -17.36
N GLN A 63 11.14 11.18 -18.39
CA GLN A 63 12.58 11.09 -18.70
C GLN A 63 13.47 11.70 -17.60
N THR A 64 12.94 12.59 -16.77
CA THR A 64 13.69 13.19 -15.65
C THR A 64 13.67 12.33 -14.37
N LEU A 65 12.94 11.22 -14.38
CA LEU A 65 12.83 10.31 -13.24
C LEU A 65 13.71 9.09 -13.45
N SER A 66 14.49 8.72 -12.43
CA SER A 66 15.22 7.45 -12.41
C SER A 66 14.29 6.31 -11.99
N SER A 67 14.47 5.14 -12.60
CA SER A 67 13.64 3.96 -12.32
C SER A 67 13.84 3.38 -10.92
N ASP A 68 15.01 3.62 -10.31
CA ASP A 68 15.42 2.92 -9.09
C ASP A 68 15.11 3.68 -7.79
N ILE A 69 15.01 5.01 -7.84
CA ILE A 69 15.09 5.88 -6.66
C ILE A 69 14.10 7.05 -6.84
N PRO A 70 13.04 7.17 -6.00
CA PRO A 70 12.18 8.35 -6.05
C PRO A 70 12.96 9.65 -5.82
N LYS A 71 12.58 10.70 -6.55
CA LYS A 71 13.25 12.02 -6.53
C LYS A 71 13.10 12.75 -5.19
N TYR A 72 11.95 12.65 -4.54
CA TYR A 72 11.64 13.31 -3.26
C TYR A 72 11.26 12.28 -2.18
N ARG A 73 11.81 12.41 -0.98
CA ARG A 73 11.62 11.49 0.17
C ARG A 73 11.41 12.21 1.51
N ASP A 74 11.32 13.54 1.49
CA ASP A 74 11.09 14.40 2.65
C ASP A 74 9.87 13.98 3.48
N ARG A 75 8.85 13.42 2.84
CA ARG A 75 7.62 12.95 3.50
C ARG A 75 7.72 11.56 4.15
N ILE A 76 8.84 10.85 4.00
CA ILE A 76 9.03 9.48 4.50
C ILE A 76 10.33 9.36 5.33
N ALA A 77 10.78 10.47 5.93
CA ALA A 77 12.03 10.52 6.69
C ALA A 77 12.05 9.59 7.92
N SER A 78 10.88 9.27 8.49
CA SER A 78 10.74 8.32 9.59
C SER A 78 9.93 7.11 9.14
N PRO A 79 10.51 5.90 9.05
CA PRO A 79 9.77 4.71 8.67
C PRO A 79 8.71 4.40 9.73
N GLY A 80 7.48 4.23 9.28
CA GLY A 80 6.42 3.70 10.12
C GLY A 80 6.68 2.26 10.56
N LEU A 81 6.08 1.87 11.69
CA LEU A 81 6.02 0.50 12.17
C LEU A 81 4.63 -0.07 11.89
N MET A 82 4.59 -1.26 11.33
CA MET A 82 3.36 -2.03 11.12
C MET A 82 3.36 -3.23 12.04
N ILE A 83 2.22 -3.49 12.68
CA ILE A 83 2.03 -4.64 13.56
C ILE A 83 1.20 -5.69 12.82
N SER A 84 1.62 -6.95 12.92
CA SER A 84 0.90 -8.12 12.41
C SER A 84 0.72 -9.15 13.53
N PRO A 85 -0.50 -9.66 13.76
CA PRO A 85 -1.72 -9.38 13.00
C PRO A 85 -2.37 -8.05 13.41
N LYS A 86 -3.14 -7.44 12.49
CA LYS A 86 -3.84 -6.17 12.74
C LYS A 86 -5.16 -6.45 13.48
N PRO A 87 -5.39 -5.90 14.68
CA PRO A 87 -6.69 -6.01 15.35
C PRO A 87 -7.73 -5.10 14.69
N GLU A 88 -9.01 -5.51 14.78
CA GLU A 88 -10.16 -4.77 14.24
C GLU A 88 -10.36 -3.42 14.97
N ASN A 89 -10.16 -3.41 16.29
CA ASN A 89 -10.28 -2.22 17.12
C ASN A 89 -8.90 -1.64 17.40
N ALA A 90 -8.53 -0.57 16.70
CA ALA A 90 -7.49 0.42 17.05
C ALA A 90 -6.33 -0.04 17.98
N LEU A 91 -5.63 -1.14 17.64
CA LEU A 91 -4.48 -1.71 18.37
C LEU A 91 -4.76 -2.45 19.69
N GLU A 92 -6.03 -2.73 20.03
CA GLU A 92 -6.40 -3.50 21.21
C GLU A 92 -6.62 -4.99 20.87
N PHE A 93 -5.97 -5.88 21.61
CA PHE A 93 -6.12 -7.33 21.47
C PHE A 93 -7.03 -7.88 22.57
N SER A 94 -8.29 -8.14 22.25
CA SER A 94 -9.20 -8.89 23.12
C SER A 94 -9.19 -10.36 22.72
N LEU A 95 -8.48 -11.20 23.48
CA LEU A 95 -8.33 -12.63 23.19
C LEU A 95 -8.90 -13.46 24.32
N ASN A 96 -9.65 -14.51 23.97
CA ASN A 96 -10.07 -15.52 24.93
C ASN A 96 -9.27 -16.80 24.71
N LYS A 97 -8.41 -17.15 25.67
CA LYS A 97 -7.55 -18.34 25.61
C LYS A 97 -8.35 -19.64 25.41
N ASN A 98 -9.56 -19.70 25.97
CA ASN A 98 -10.38 -20.91 25.93
C ASN A 98 -11.19 -21.06 24.62
N ASP A 99 -11.37 -19.98 23.84
CA ASP A 99 -12.10 -20.02 22.58
C ASP A 99 -11.15 -19.90 21.39
N SER A 100 -10.91 -21.02 20.72
CA SER A 100 -10.03 -21.09 19.55
C SER A 100 -10.52 -20.25 18.37
N ARG A 101 -11.82 -19.94 18.31
CA ARG A 101 -12.39 -19.07 17.28
C ARG A 101 -11.98 -17.61 17.45
N SER A 102 -11.78 -17.17 18.69
CA SER A 102 -11.40 -15.79 19.00
C SER A 102 -10.05 -15.38 18.40
N TYR A 103 -9.10 -16.32 18.31
CA TYR A 103 -7.76 -16.05 17.80
C TYR A 103 -7.43 -16.67 16.44
N ARG A 104 -8.35 -17.44 15.84
CA ARG A 104 -8.15 -18.10 14.54
C ARG A 104 -7.77 -17.12 13.43
N SER A 105 -8.45 -15.98 13.33
CA SER A 105 -8.17 -14.93 12.34
C SER A 105 -6.73 -14.37 12.47
N TYR A 106 -6.26 -14.21 13.71
CA TYR A 106 -4.91 -13.72 14.01
C TYR A 106 -3.83 -14.73 13.61
N VAL A 107 -4.05 -16.01 13.93
CA VAL A 107 -3.17 -17.12 13.55
C VAL A 107 -3.10 -17.28 12.03
N GLU A 108 -4.24 -17.21 11.34
CA GLU A 108 -4.29 -17.29 9.87
C GLU A 108 -3.56 -16.11 9.22
N SER A 109 -3.76 -14.90 9.74
CA SER A 109 -3.04 -13.71 9.29
C SER A 109 -1.52 -13.85 9.47
N LEU A 110 -1.07 -14.42 10.59
CA LEU A 110 0.34 -14.70 10.84
C LEU A 110 0.90 -15.77 9.91
N HIS A 111 0.16 -16.86 9.65
CA HIS A 111 0.55 -17.89 8.67
C HIS A 111 0.68 -17.31 7.27
N LYS A 112 -0.28 -16.49 6.83
CA LYS A 112 -0.23 -15.81 5.53
C LYS A 112 0.96 -14.85 5.45
N PHE A 113 1.22 -14.08 6.50
CA PHE A 113 2.32 -13.15 6.58
C PHE A 113 3.70 -13.86 6.56
N LEU A 114 3.88 -14.89 7.40
CA LEU A 114 5.12 -15.65 7.50
C LEU A 114 5.33 -16.64 6.34
N GLY A 115 4.26 -16.99 5.61
CA GLY A 115 4.32 -17.89 4.46
C GLY A 115 5.18 -17.37 3.29
N ALA A 116 5.48 -16.07 3.23
CA ALA A 116 6.42 -15.48 2.29
C ALA A 116 7.90 -15.64 2.70
N TYR A 117 8.15 -16.03 3.96
CA TYR A 117 9.49 -16.22 4.53
C TYR A 117 9.89 -17.70 4.65
N ASN A 118 9.13 -18.61 4.02
CA ASN A 118 9.52 -20.00 3.91
C ASN A 118 10.72 -20.15 2.97
N GLU A 119 11.65 -21.04 3.32
CA GLU A 119 12.89 -21.27 2.57
C GLU A 119 12.62 -21.65 1.10
N SER A 120 11.56 -22.43 0.86
CA SER A 120 11.11 -22.81 -0.49
C SER A 120 10.76 -21.63 -1.40
N LYS A 121 10.31 -20.51 -0.82
CA LYS A 121 9.99 -19.27 -1.57
C LYS A 121 11.16 -18.28 -1.64
N GLN A 122 12.26 -18.56 -0.96
CA GLN A 122 13.42 -17.68 -0.84
C GLN A 122 14.63 -18.16 -1.63
N THR A 123 14.45 -19.05 -2.61
CA THR A 123 15.55 -19.65 -3.41
C THR A 123 16.42 -18.65 -4.18
N ARG A 124 15.90 -17.46 -4.49
CA ARG A 124 16.64 -16.37 -5.16
C ARG A 124 17.37 -15.43 -4.19
N ASN A 125 17.17 -15.59 -2.88
CA ASN A 125 17.76 -14.72 -1.87
C ASN A 125 19.10 -15.31 -1.40
N ILE A 126 19.99 -14.45 -0.96
CA ILE A 126 21.33 -14.83 -0.51
C ILE A 126 21.49 -14.61 1.01
N PRO A 127 22.33 -15.40 1.69
CA PRO A 127 22.62 -15.19 3.09
C PRO A 127 23.47 -13.92 3.26
N CYS A 128 22.95 -12.94 4.00
CA CYS A 128 23.64 -11.67 4.25
C CYS A 128 24.40 -11.66 5.59
N PRO A 129 25.56 -11.00 5.65
CA PRO A 129 26.29 -10.83 6.91
C PRO A 129 25.51 -9.93 7.88
N LYS A 130 25.43 -10.35 9.15
CA LYS A 130 24.72 -9.58 10.19
C LYS A 130 25.47 -8.27 10.49
N GLY A 131 24.74 -7.16 10.53
CA GLY A 131 25.26 -5.87 11.02
C GLY A 131 26.10 -5.06 10.03
N LYS A 132 26.28 -5.52 8.79
CA LYS A 132 26.98 -4.78 7.72
C LYS A 132 26.01 -4.36 6.60
N LEU A 133 26.31 -3.24 5.95
CA LEU A 133 25.61 -2.84 4.74
C LEU A 133 26.00 -3.82 3.63
N PHE A 134 25.01 -4.35 2.92
CA PHE A 134 25.23 -5.28 1.83
C PHE A 134 25.23 -4.52 0.51
N GLU A 135 26.40 -4.05 0.10
CA GLU A 135 26.61 -3.35 -1.16
C GLU A 135 26.74 -4.36 -2.30
N GLN A 136 25.93 -4.20 -3.34
CA GLN A 136 25.97 -5.02 -4.55
C GLN A 136 26.28 -4.15 -5.75
N THR A 137 27.37 -4.46 -6.44
CA THR A 137 27.78 -3.79 -7.68
C THR A 137 27.08 -4.38 -8.92
N SER A 138 26.35 -5.49 -8.78
CA SER A 138 25.66 -6.15 -9.88
C SER A 138 24.34 -5.47 -10.26
N SER A 139 24.04 -5.42 -11.56
CA SER A 139 22.76 -4.93 -12.08
C SER A 139 21.55 -5.70 -11.55
N ASN A 140 21.72 -7.01 -11.31
CA ASN A 140 20.74 -7.84 -10.61
C ASN A 140 21.01 -7.82 -9.11
N LYS A 141 20.30 -6.97 -8.38
CA LYS A 141 20.38 -6.89 -6.91
C LYS A 141 19.60 -8.06 -6.28
N SER A 142 20.30 -8.91 -5.54
CA SER A 142 19.73 -10.02 -4.77
C SER A 142 19.27 -9.56 -3.39
N ALA A 143 18.20 -10.14 -2.86
CA ALA A 143 17.70 -9.80 -1.54
C ALA A 143 18.33 -10.67 -0.45
N CYS A 144 18.40 -10.15 0.77
CA CYS A 144 18.84 -10.92 1.92
C CYS A 144 17.79 -11.96 2.33
N GLN A 145 18.24 -13.19 2.56
CA GLN A 145 17.41 -14.24 3.12
C GLN A 145 17.08 -13.94 4.59
N PHE A 146 15.83 -14.14 4.96
CA PHE A 146 15.37 -14.02 6.34
C PHE A 146 14.73 -15.34 6.76
N SER A 147 15.39 -16.05 7.68
CA SER A 147 14.90 -17.33 8.21
C SER A 147 13.92 -17.10 9.35
N ARG A 148 12.79 -17.83 9.33
CA ARG A 148 11.77 -17.82 10.39
C ARG A 148 12.32 -18.28 11.74
N THR A 149 13.41 -19.04 11.75
CA THR A 149 14.08 -19.50 12.98
C THR A 149 14.52 -18.36 13.90
N ILE A 150 14.77 -17.16 13.33
CA ILE A 150 15.15 -15.96 14.08
C ILE A 150 14.03 -15.49 15.02
N LEU A 151 12.75 -15.80 14.71
CA LEU A 151 11.61 -15.47 15.56
C LEU A 151 11.46 -16.42 16.77
N GLY A 152 12.31 -17.43 16.90
CA GLY A 152 12.27 -18.37 18.02
C GLY A 152 10.89 -19.05 18.18
N PRO A 153 10.22 -18.92 19.34
CA PRO A 153 8.92 -19.56 19.59
C PRO A 153 7.81 -19.02 18.68
N CYS A 154 7.93 -17.78 18.18
CA CYS A 154 6.94 -17.16 17.29
C CYS A 154 7.17 -17.47 15.81
N SER A 155 8.08 -18.40 15.52
CA SER A 155 8.40 -18.80 14.14
C SER A 155 7.27 -19.55 13.45
N GLY A 156 6.36 -20.19 14.19
CA GLY A 156 5.32 -21.06 13.65
C GLY A 156 5.82 -22.46 13.27
N LEU A 157 7.08 -22.80 13.59
CA LEU A 157 7.69 -24.09 13.26
C LEU A 157 7.50 -25.14 14.36
N LYS A 158 7.47 -24.68 15.63
CA LYS A 158 7.24 -25.53 16.80
C LYS A 158 5.79 -25.50 17.27
N ASP A 159 5.14 -24.35 17.14
CA ASP A 159 3.75 -24.12 17.52
C ASP A 159 3.04 -23.41 16.37
N GLU A 160 2.05 -24.06 15.76
CA GLU A 160 1.25 -23.51 14.68
C GLU A 160 0.31 -22.39 15.14
N ASN A 161 0.04 -22.30 16.45
CA ASN A 161 -0.84 -21.31 17.04
C ASN A 161 -0.10 -20.08 17.57
N TYR A 162 1.21 -19.95 17.34
CA TYR A 162 2.00 -18.75 17.69
C TYR A 162 1.78 -18.27 19.15
N GLY A 163 1.69 -19.18 20.11
CA GLY A 163 1.51 -18.88 21.53
C GLY A 163 0.11 -18.41 21.95
N TYR A 164 -0.84 -18.25 21.01
CA TYR A 164 -2.21 -17.79 21.31
C TYR A 164 -2.97 -18.80 22.19
N GLY A 165 -2.80 -20.10 21.96
CA GLY A 165 -3.42 -21.15 22.78
C GLY A 165 -2.82 -21.27 24.19
N GLN A 166 -1.59 -20.78 24.40
CA GLN A 166 -0.91 -20.82 25.70
C GLN A 166 -1.17 -19.57 26.55
N GLY A 167 -1.79 -18.54 25.97
CA GLY A 167 -2.00 -17.25 26.64
C GLY A 167 -0.79 -16.31 26.54
N THR A 168 0.18 -16.62 25.68
CA THR A 168 1.35 -15.79 25.37
C THR A 168 1.36 -15.46 23.88
N PRO A 169 0.44 -14.61 23.39
CA PRO A 169 0.28 -14.37 21.97
C PRO A 169 1.51 -13.65 21.39
N CYS A 170 1.93 -14.12 20.21
CA CYS A 170 3.01 -13.53 19.45
C CYS A 170 2.52 -12.40 18.57
N VAL A 171 3.27 -11.28 18.57
CA VAL A 171 3.04 -10.14 17.70
C VAL A 171 4.32 -9.81 16.93
N VAL A 172 4.18 -9.71 15.62
CA VAL A 172 5.29 -9.44 14.71
C VAL A 172 5.22 -7.98 14.26
N ILE A 173 6.30 -7.24 14.47
CA ILE A 173 6.44 -5.85 14.03
C ILE A 173 7.30 -5.82 12.78
N LYS A 174 6.80 -5.17 11.74
CA LYS A 174 7.49 -4.93 10.48
C LYS A 174 7.80 -3.44 10.32
N MET A 175 9.03 -3.13 9.95
CA MET A 175 9.42 -1.77 9.55
C MET A 175 9.02 -1.48 8.11
N ASN A 176 8.51 -0.27 7.84
CA ASN A 176 8.31 0.21 6.48
C ASN A 176 9.64 0.35 5.75
N ARG A 177 9.63 -0.02 4.47
CA ARG A 177 10.81 0.05 3.61
C ARG A 177 11.07 1.50 3.22
N VAL A 178 12.31 1.95 3.41
CA VAL A 178 12.81 3.25 2.95
C VAL A 178 14.11 3.00 2.18
N SER A 179 14.22 3.56 0.98
CA SER A 179 15.35 3.36 0.07
C SER A 179 16.42 4.45 0.30
N GLU A 180 17.03 4.52 1.49
CA GLU A 180 18.05 5.52 1.81
C GLU A 180 19.32 4.91 2.39
N ASN A 181 20.48 5.36 1.90
CA ASN A 181 21.81 4.96 2.35
C ASN A 181 22.22 5.64 3.68
N ASN A 182 21.54 6.70 4.11
CA ASN A 182 21.81 7.45 5.34
C ASN A 182 21.06 6.96 6.59
N PHE A 183 20.12 6.02 6.44
CA PHE A 183 19.33 5.52 7.57
C PHE A 183 20.20 4.79 8.63
N GLN A 184 21.36 4.26 8.24
CA GLN A 184 22.30 3.62 9.17
C GLN A 184 22.81 4.58 10.25
N ILE A 185 22.98 5.87 9.96
CA ILE A 185 23.58 6.85 10.89
C ILE A 185 22.55 7.32 11.92
N SER A 186 21.33 7.68 11.47
CA SER A 186 20.28 8.20 12.36
C SER A 186 19.65 7.11 13.24
N LEU A 187 19.52 5.88 12.71
CA LEU A 187 19.04 4.75 13.50
C LEU A 187 20.09 4.24 14.50
N LYS A 188 21.40 4.27 14.16
CA LYS A 188 22.46 3.99 15.13
C LYS A 188 22.39 4.95 16.32
N LEU A 189 22.20 6.25 16.09
CA LEU A 189 22.08 7.22 17.18
C LEU A 189 20.81 7.00 18.03
N SER A 190 19.66 6.77 17.39
CA SER A 190 18.39 6.63 18.11
C SER A 190 18.27 5.29 18.87
N ILE A 191 18.81 4.21 18.30
CA ILE A 191 18.81 2.87 18.91
C ILE A 191 19.96 2.73 19.94
N LEU A 192 21.15 3.32 19.76
CA LEU A 192 22.17 3.27 20.83
C LEU A 192 21.69 3.93 22.13
N GLN A 193 20.90 4.99 22.05
CA GLN A 193 20.33 5.65 23.24
C GLN A 193 19.29 4.77 23.95
N LEU A 194 18.61 3.86 23.24
CA LEU A 194 17.64 2.91 23.81
C LEU A 194 18.28 1.59 24.28
N PHE A 195 19.44 1.20 23.74
CA PHE A 195 20.01 -0.15 23.91
C PHE A 195 21.38 -0.21 24.62
N SER A 196 21.83 0.86 25.28
CA SER A 196 23.08 0.88 26.06
C SER A 196 23.04 0.07 27.39
N LYS A 197 22.13 -0.91 27.53
CA LYS A 197 22.12 -1.89 28.63
C LYS A 197 22.24 -3.30 28.03
N PRO A 198 23.17 -4.14 28.52
CA PRO A 198 23.56 -5.36 27.84
C PRO A 198 22.47 -6.43 27.93
N ALA A 199 22.35 -7.20 26.84
CA ALA A 199 21.52 -8.39 26.66
C ALA A 199 19.99 -8.18 26.80
N ILE A 200 19.30 -8.00 25.67
CA ILE A 200 17.83 -8.03 25.64
C ILE A 200 17.38 -8.87 24.46
N GLY A 201 17.11 -10.16 24.72
CA GLY A 201 15.93 -10.76 24.11
C GLY A 201 14.75 -9.90 24.52
N LEU A 202 14.00 -9.37 23.56
CA LEU A 202 12.86 -8.47 23.79
C LEU A 202 11.71 -9.22 24.49
N SER A 203 11.88 -9.53 25.78
CA SER A 203 10.82 -9.49 26.77
C SER A 203 10.61 -8.03 27.15
N GLY A 204 10.21 -7.22 26.17
CA GLY A 204 9.86 -5.82 26.38
C GLY A 204 8.41 -5.73 26.81
N ILE A 205 8.18 -5.37 28.07
CA ILE A 205 6.86 -4.98 28.57
C ILE A 205 6.39 -3.79 27.71
N CYS A 206 5.42 -4.00 26.82
CA CYS A 206 4.59 -2.90 26.34
C CYS A 206 3.84 -2.36 27.56
N SER A 207 4.21 -1.16 28.03
CA SER A 207 3.49 -0.49 29.12
C SER A 207 2.12 -0.05 28.60
N GLY A 208 1.15 -0.96 28.70
CA GLY A 208 -0.27 -0.69 28.49
C GLY A 208 -0.92 -0.26 29.80
N ARG A 209 -1.74 0.79 29.74
CA ARG A 209 -2.74 1.09 30.77
C ARG A 209 -3.66 -0.15 30.87
N SER A 210 -3.50 -0.93 31.94
CA SER A 210 -4.35 -2.07 32.31
C SER A 210 -4.36 -3.28 31.37
N ALA A 211 -3.40 -4.20 31.52
CA ALA A 211 -3.65 -5.66 31.47
C ALA A 211 -2.37 -6.44 31.81
N LEU A 212 -2.49 -7.36 32.78
CA LEU A 212 -1.52 -8.42 33.07
C LEU A 212 -1.48 -9.41 31.90
N GLY A 213 -0.47 -9.28 31.02
CA GLY A 213 -0.22 -10.26 29.95
C GLY A 213 1.18 -10.11 29.38
N LEU A 214 1.91 -11.23 29.24
CA LEU A 214 3.22 -11.28 28.59
C LEU A 214 3.02 -11.35 27.06
N LEU A 215 3.19 -10.23 26.36
CA LEU A 215 3.18 -10.16 24.90
C LEU A 215 4.61 -10.34 24.37
N SER A 216 4.83 -11.33 23.51
CA SER A 216 6.13 -11.51 22.86
C SER A 216 6.18 -10.70 21.56
N VAL A 217 7.07 -9.70 21.49
CA VAL A 217 7.17 -8.76 20.37
C VAL A 217 8.45 -9.01 19.57
N PHE A 218 8.31 -9.34 18.27
CA PHE A 218 9.45 -9.61 17.39
C PHE A 218 9.52 -8.61 16.24
N LEU A 219 10.68 -7.97 16.05
CA LEU A 219 10.93 -7.03 14.95
C LEU A 219 11.52 -7.76 13.72
N ILE A 220 10.82 -7.66 12.59
CA ILE A 220 11.31 -8.05 11.27
C ILE A 220 11.78 -6.80 10.52
N LYS A 221 13.07 -6.78 10.22
CA LYS A 221 13.66 -5.83 9.26
C LYS A 221 13.73 -6.51 7.89
N ASP A 222 12.85 -6.10 6.97
CA ASP A 222 12.92 -6.54 5.58
C ASP A 222 14.14 -5.88 4.90
N SER A 223 15.29 -6.56 4.88
CA SER A 223 16.47 -6.16 4.07
C SER A 223 16.32 -6.59 2.61
N LYS A 224 15.18 -6.28 1.98
CA LYS A 224 15.00 -6.53 0.55
C LYS A 224 15.34 -5.26 -0.23
N VAL A 225 16.48 -5.33 -0.91
CA VAL A 225 17.06 -4.33 -1.81
C VAL A 225 17.56 -3.09 -1.06
N CYS A 226 18.80 -3.15 -0.56
CA CYS A 226 19.60 -1.92 -0.38
C CYS A 226 20.07 -1.53 -1.78
N SER A 227 19.66 -0.35 -2.24
CA SER A 227 20.08 0.18 -3.53
C SER A 227 21.40 0.91 -3.40
#